data_AF-A0A5P6NYP4-F1
#
_entry.id   AF-A0A5P6NYP4-F1
#
_cell.length_a   1.000
_cell.length_b   1.000
_cell.length_c   1.000
_cell.angle_alpha   90.00
_cell.angle_beta   90.00
_cell.angle_gamma   90.00
#
_symmetry.space_group_name_H-M   'P 1'
#
loop_
_entity.id
_entity.type
_entity.pdbx_description
1 polymer ?
#
loop_
_entity_poly.entity_id
_entity_poly.type
_entity_poly.pdbx_seq_one_letter_code
_entity_poly.pdbx_strand_id
1 'polypeptide(L)'
;MYLNPVLLPQQTNREDLLRTICLFDDDTGEAIDVSGRVLAAPGDFTAAAWVVTSGAIVTASATQLTIKDYPIGAEMQAVACTVGIGLAIAAGAPVTIADAATGKNTMTGYVTSYAPATGAMVTQVGSAFEFEIRGRHHHEGYGGGYGPSSGIGTDACEAPLISAQLGSGLILIDLGRIEIRIPAATMAKLRHRTYDIAMAAYDGYDSRQLFIGKLPVFGGGTRLMPLQTPNPSNPYGLP
;
A
#
# COMPACT_ATOMS: atom_id res chain seq x y z
N MET A 1 4.32 -6.39 16.23
CA MET A 1 5.21 -6.93 15.15
C MET A 1 5.08 -8.44 15.13
N TYR A 2 4.59 -9.02 14.03
CA TYR A 2 4.31 -10.45 13.92
C TYR A 2 5.55 -11.30 14.20
N LEU A 3 5.52 -12.05 15.31
CA LEU A 3 6.60 -12.95 15.74
C LEU A 3 6.81 -14.12 14.75
N ASN A 4 5.78 -14.45 13.96
CA ASN A 4 5.75 -15.57 13.04
C ASN A 4 5.54 -15.09 11.60
N PRO A 5 6.41 -15.44 10.64
CA PRO A 5 6.21 -15.09 9.24
C PRO A 5 4.95 -15.74 8.67
N VAL A 6 4.16 -14.97 7.92
CA VAL A 6 3.01 -15.47 7.17
C VAL A 6 3.49 -16.38 6.05
N LEU A 7 3.08 -17.65 6.05
CA LEU A 7 3.39 -18.56 4.96
C LEU A 7 2.25 -18.51 3.93
N LEU A 8 2.53 -17.96 2.74
CA LEU A 8 1.56 -18.02 1.66
C LEU A 8 1.53 -19.42 1.04
N PRO A 9 0.36 -19.84 0.50
CA PRO A 9 0.27 -21.05 -0.31
C PRO A 9 1.24 -21.01 -1.48
N GLN A 10 1.68 -22.18 -1.90
CA GLN A 10 2.54 -22.33 -3.07
C GLN A 10 1.88 -21.73 -4.32
N GLN A 11 2.69 -21.06 -5.14
CA GLN A 11 2.22 -20.32 -6.32
C GLN A 11 3.06 -20.69 -7.56
N THR A 12 2.44 -20.87 -8.73
CA THR A 12 3.24 -20.98 -9.95
C THR A 12 3.63 -19.61 -10.50
N ASN A 13 4.84 -19.50 -11.05
CA ASN A 13 5.27 -18.28 -11.75
C ASN A 13 4.62 -18.09 -13.15
N ARG A 14 3.67 -18.95 -13.52
CA ARG A 14 2.97 -18.93 -14.82
C ARG A 14 1.55 -18.39 -14.74
N GLU A 15 1.07 -18.05 -13.55
CA GLU A 15 -0.29 -17.57 -13.32
C GLU A 15 -0.26 -16.25 -12.54
N ASP A 16 -1.38 -15.54 -12.54
CA ASP A 16 -1.55 -14.35 -11.72
C ASP A 16 -1.49 -14.75 -10.24
N LEU A 17 -0.70 -14.04 -9.44
CA LEU A 17 -0.82 -14.13 -7.99
C LEU A 17 -2.04 -13.31 -7.57
N LEU A 18 -3.10 -14.01 -7.19
CA LEU A 18 -4.34 -13.44 -6.65
C LEU A 18 -4.51 -13.92 -5.21
N ARG A 19 -4.37 -13.03 -4.25
CA ARG A 19 -4.52 -13.34 -2.82
C ARG A 19 -5.22 -12.24 -2.09
N THR A 20 -6.29 -12.58 -1.39
CA THR A 20 -6.89 -11.69 -0.39
C THR A 20 -6.24 -11.96 0.95
N ILE A 21 -5.74 -10.91 1.58
CA ILE A 21 -5.21 -10.94 2.94
C ILE A 21 -6.11 -10.12 3.85
N CYS A 22 -6.21 -10.56 5.10
CA CYS A 22 -6.91 -9.83 6.14
C CYS A 22 -5.90 -9.15 7.06
N LEU A 23 -6.13 -7.87 7.35
CA LEU A 23 -5.33 -7.04 8.24
C LEU A 23 -6.06 -6.89 9.57
N PHE A 24 -5.41 -7.31 10.64
CA PHE A 24 -5.90 -7.17 12.01
C PHE A 24 -4.86 -6.43 12.83
N ASP A 25 -5.34 -5.63 13.77
CA ASP A 25 -4.56 -5.01 14.83
C ASP A 25 -4.11 -6.11 15.80
N ASP A 26 -2.81 -6.14 16.14
CA ASP A 26 -2.22 -7.22 16.93
C ASP A 26 -2.51 -7.10 18.43
N ASP A 27 -2.88 -5.91 18.92
CA ASP A 27 -3.21 -5.67 20.33
C ASP A 27 -4.70 -5.92 20.63
N THR A 28 -5.57 -5.50 19.72
CA THR A 28 -7.04 -5.55 19.88
C THR A 28 -7.68 -6.74 19.17
N GLY A 29 -7.01 -7.30 18.15
CA GLY A 29 -7.57 -8.33 17.28
C GLY A 29 -8.68 -7.83 16.34
N GLU A 30 -8.97 -6.53 16.35
CA GLU A 30 -9.95 -5.92 15.47
C GLU A 30 -9.40 -5.81 14.05
N ALA A 31 -10.27 -5.99 13.06
CA ALA A 31 -9.87 -5.79 11.67
C ALA A 31 -9.55 -4.32 11.46
N ILE A 32 -8.39 -4.04 10.84
CA ILE A 32 -7.98 -2.67 10.55
C ILE A 32 -9.01 -2.09 9.57
N ASP A 33 -9.72 -1.04 9.98
CA ASP A 33 -10.79 -0.48 9.18
C ASP A 33 -10.23 0.28 7.96
N VAL A 34 -10.19 -0.46 6.85
CA VAL A 34 -9.98 0.06 5.48
C VAL A 34 -11.28 0.04 4.66
N SER A 35 -12.44 -0.18 5.30
CA SER A 35 -13.75 -0.20 4.63
C SER A 35 -14.19 1.19 4.20
N GLY A 36 -14.96 1.27 3.11
CA GLY A 36 -15.39 2.54 2.53
C GLY A 36 -14.25 3.38 1.93
N ARG A 37 -12.98 2.95 2.09
CA ARG A 37 -11.83 3.54 1.42
C ARG A 37 -11.75 2.99 0.02
N VAL A 38 -12.48 3.61 -0.90
CA VAL A 38 -12.29 3.42 -2.33
C VAL A 38 -11.17 4.33 -2.82
N LEU A 39 -10.49 3.89 -3.88
CA LEU A 39 -9.74 4.81 -4.73
C LEU A 39 -10.75 5.88 -5.17
N ALA A 40 -10.59 7.12 -4.73
CA ALA A 40 -11.45 8.20 -5.22
C ALA A 40 -11.38 8.25 -6.76
N ALA A 41 -12.37 8.81 -7.46
CA ALA A 41 -12.41 9.09 -8.91
C ALA A 41 -11.91 10.54 -9.22
N PRO A 42 -11.28 10.85 -10.38
CA PRO A 42 -10.61 12.13 -10.53
C PRO A 42 -11.71 13.18 -10.60
N GLY A 43 -11.67 14.17 -9.71
CA GLY A 43 -12.73 15.18 -9.59
C GLY A 43 -13.75 14.95 -8.47
N ASP A 44 -13.67 13.86 -7.70
CA ASP A 44 -14.53 13.64 -6.52
C ASP A 44 -14.36 14.71 -5.44
N PHE A 45 -13.21 15.39 -5.41
CA PHE A 45 -12.88 16.45 -4.44
C PHE A 45 -13.09 17.86 -4.99
N THR A 46 -14.16 18.10 -5.74
CA THR A 46 -14.47 19.42 -6.31
C THR A 46 -15.54 20.16 -5.49
N ALA A 47 -15.19 20.56 -4.27
CA ALA A 47 -16.07 21.37 -3.43
C ALA A 47 -15.34 22.61 -2.87
N ALA A 48 -16.08 23.71 -2.74
CA ALA A 48 -15.59 24.96 -2.19
C ALA A 48 -15.67 25.03 -0.65
N ALA A 49 -16.30 24.04 0.01
CA ALA A 49 -16.51 24.02 1.45
C ALA A 49 -16.15 22.65 2.04
N TRP A 50 -15.24 22.65 3.00
CA TRP A 50 -14.77 21.46 3.72
C TRP A 50 -14.83 21.69 5.22
N VAL A 51 -15.07 20.63 5.98
CA VAL A 51 -14.91 20.61 7.44
C VAL A 51 -13.60 19.92 7.76
N VAL A 52 -12.81 20.54 8.62
CA VAL A 52 -11.55 20.03 9.15
C VAL A 52 -11.72 19.74 10.63
N THR A 53 -11.50 18.49 10.99
CA THR A 53 -11.50 18.01 12.38
C THR A 53 -10.08 17.62 12.77
N SER A 54 -9.54 18.24 13.82
CA SER A 54 -8.25 17.89 14.42
C SER A 54 -8.45 17.60 15.91
N GLY A 55 -8.48 16.32 16.27
CA GLY A 55 -8.90 15.89 17.61
C GLY A 55 -10.32 16.36 17.93
N ALA A 56 -10.49 17.16 18.98
CA ALA A 56 -11.79 17.74 19.37
C ALA A 56 -12.14 19.05 18.64
N ILE A 57 -11.20 19.61 17.87
CA ILE A 57 -11.37 20.90 17.20
C ILE A 57 -12.01 20.66 15.84
N VAL A 58 -13.18 21.26 15.60
CA VAL A 58 -13.89 21.20 14.31
C VAL A 58 -13.98 22.60 13.73
N THR A 59 -13.56 22.76 12.47
CA THR A 59 -13.53 24.07 11.79
C THR A 59 -13.95 23.94 10.34
N ALA A 60 -14.62 24.97 9.80
CA ALA A 60 -14.80 25.06 8.35
C ALA A 60 -13.50 25.55 7.71
N SER A 61 -13.12 24.95 6.57
CA SER A 61 -12.07 25.48 5.72
C SER A 61 -12.64 26.38 4.65
N ALA A 62 -12.03 27.55 4.46
CA ALA A 62 -12.35 28.49 3.40
C ALA A 62 -11.61 28.19 2.08
N THR A 63 -10.76 27.16 2.05
CA THR A 63 -9.95 26.81 0.89
C THR A 63 -10.73 25.89 -0.04
N GLN A 64 -10.87 26.27 -1.30
CA GLN A 64 -11.29 25.33 -2.33
C GLN A 64 -10.18 24.32 -2.53
N LEU A 65 -10.45 23.05 -2.25
CA LEU A 65 -9.53 21.96 -2.52
C LEU A 65 -9.78 21.48 -3.95
N THR A 66 -8.70 21.29 -4.70
CA THR A 66 -8.70 20.54 -5.95
C THR A 66 -7.51 19.62 -5.89
N ILE A 67 -7.78 18.38 -5.49
CA ILE A 67 -6.78 17.33 -5.40
C ILE A 67 -6.54 16.85 -6.84
N LYS A 68 -5.43 17.33 -7.43
CA LYS A 68 -4.91 16.84 -8.71
C LYS A 68 -4.29 15.48 -8.47
N ASP A 69 -4.97 14.44 -8.95
CA ASP A 69 -4.52 13.05 -8.93
C ASP A 69 -4.24 12.53 -7.50
N TYR A 70 -4.73 11.33 -7.21
CA TYR A 70 -4.98 10.91 -5.84
C TYR A 70 -3.71 10.59 -5.08
N PRO A 71 -3.70 10.84 -3.76
CA PRO A 71 -2.64 10.33 -2.91
C PRO A 71 -2.84 8.84 -2.63
N ILE A 72 -2.51 8.00 -3.61
CA ILE A 72 -2.54 6.55 -3.48
C ILE A 72 -1.24 5.99 -4.07
N GLY A 73 -0.40 5.45 -3.19
CA GLY A 73 0.97 5.05 -3.52
C GLY A 73 1.98 6.15 -3.19
N ALA A 74 3.05 6.29 -3.99
CA ALA A 74 4.17 7.22 -3.74
C ALA A 74 3.82 8.72 -3.74
N GLU A 75 2.53 9.09 -3.79
CA GLU A 75 2.04 10.45 -4.00
C GLU A 75 1.16 10.97 -2.84
N MET A 76 1.49 10.69 -1.57
CA MET A 76 0.78 11.40 -0.48
C MET A 76 0.83 12.90 -0.70
N GLN A 77 -0.32 13.56 -0.59
CA GLN A 77 -0.45 14.95 -0.97
C GLN A 77 -0.42 15.82 0.27
N ALA A 78 0.48 16.81 0.25
CA ALA A 78 0.39 17.93 1.15
C ALA A 78 -0.78 18.82 0.71
N VAL A 79 -1.83 18.85 1.52
CA VAL A 79 -2.99 19.70 1.36
C VAL A 79 -2.82 20.93 2.24
N ALA A 80 -2.72 22.09 1.60
CA ALA A 80 -2.76 23.38 2.27
C ALA A 80 -4.22 23.83 2.42
N CYS A 81 -4.60 24.21 3.62
CA CYS A 81 -5.92 24.73 3.93
C CYS A 81 -5.84 25.89 4.92
N THR A 82 -6.90 26.69 4.97
CA THR A 82 -7.07 27.74 5.99
C THR A 82 -8.20 27.34 6.92
N VAL A 83 -7.90 27.27 8.22
CA VAL A 83 -8.84 26.93 9.30
C VAL A 83 -8.97 28.10 10.30
N GLY A 84 -9.74 27.92 11.37
CA GLY A 84 -9.90 28.95 12.40
C GLY A 84 -8.57 29.42 13.01
N ILE A 85 -8.48 30.70 13.36
CA ILE A 85 -7.28 31.32 13.98
C ILE A 85 -7.22 31.04 15.49
N GLY A 86 -6.02 31.13 16.08
CA GLY A 86 -5.80 31.05 17.53
C GLY A 86 -6.01 29.68 18.15
N LEU A 87 -6.21 28.64 17.33
CA LEU A 87 -6.38 27.26 17.79
C LEU A 87 -5.05 26.66 18.29
N ALA A 88 -5.15 25.65 19.15
CA ALA A 88 -3.99 24.88 19.62
C ALA A 88 -3.88 23.57 18.82
N ILE A 89 -3.44 23.65 17.57
CA ILE A 89 -3.21 22.49 16.70
C ILE A 89 -1.70 22.23 16.62
N ALA A 90 -1.28 21.01 16.96
CA ALA A 90 0.12 20.60 16.92
C ALA A 90 0.45 19.83 15.64
N ALA A 91 1.71 19.86 15.22
CA ALA A 91 2.20 18.94 14.19
C ALA A 91 2.11 17.49 14.68
N GLY A 92 1.76 16.56 13.79
CA GLY A 92 1.45 15.17 14.13
C GLY A 92 0.04 14.95 14.70
N ALA A 93 -0.76 16.00 14.88
CA ALA A 93 -2.16 15.82 15.28
C ALA A 93 -2.95 15.11 14.14
N PRO A 94 -3.77 14.10 14.47
CA PRO A 94 -4.61 13.45 13.47
C PRO A 94 -5.65 14.45 12.94
N VAL A 95 -5.85 14.45 11.62
CA VAL A 95 -6.79 15.34 10.94
C VAL A 95 -7.73 14.54 10.06
N THR A 96 -8.99 14.96 10.02
CA THR A 96 -9.99 14.50 9.06
C THR A 96 -10.53 15.70 8.29
N ILE A 97 -10.52 15.62 6.96
CA ILE A 97 -11.09 16.61 6.05
C ILE A 97 -12.31 15.97 5.38
N ALA A 98 -13.47 16.61 5.49
CA ALA A 98 -14.73 16.09 4.97
C ALA A 98 -15.47 17.13 4.14
N ASP A 99 -16.15 16.70 3.08
CA ASP A 99 -17.08 17.56 2.32
C ASP A 99 -18.14 18.11 3.27
N ALA A 100 -18.26 19.44 3.35
CA ALA A 100 -19.15 20.10 4.29
C ALA A 100 -20.65 19.89 3.98
N ALA A 101 -21.02 19.61 2.73
CA ALA A 101 -22.41 19.48 2.31
C ALA A 101 -22.95 18.05 2.48
N THR A 102 -22.11 17.04 2.24
CA THR A 102 -22.56 15.64 2.23
C THR A 102 -21.87 14.76 3.25
N GLY A 103 -20.68 15.13 3.72
CA GLY A 103 -19.83 14.29 4.57
C GLY A 103 -19.34 13.00 3.89
N LYS A 104 -19.59 12.81 2.59
CA LYS A 104 -19.30 11.55 1.89
C LYS A 104 -17.86 11.45 1.39
N ASN A 105 -17.23 12.58 1.09
CA ASN A 105 -15.82 12.63 0.70
C ASN A 105 -15.01 12.98 1.95
N THR A 106 -14.39 11.96 2.55
CA THR A 106 -13.57 12.11 3.76
C THR A 106 -12.14 11.68 3.49
N MET A 107 -11.18 12.42 4.00
CA MET A 107 -9.76 12.09 3.99
C MET A 107 -9.20 12.22 5.39
N THR A 108 -8.41 11.24 5.80
CA THR A 108 -7.69 11.25 7.07
C THR A 108 -6.21 11.45 6.82
N GLY A 109 -5.52 12.02 7.80
CA GLY A 109 -4.08 12.25 7.72
C GLY A 109 -3.56 12.91 8.99
N TYR A 110 -2.48 13.68 8.85
CA TYR A 110 -1.84 14.37 9.97
C TYR A 110 -1.49 15.81 9.62
N VAL A 111 -1.50 16.68 10.63
CA VAL A 111 -1.03 18.06 10.49
C VAL A 111 0.48 18.07 10.39
N THR A 112 1.03 18.64 9.31
CA THR A 112 2.48 18.84 9.17
C THR A 112 2.91 20.19 9.73
N SER A 113 2.07 21.22 9.57
CA SER A 113 2.31 22.55 10.13
C SER A 113 1.02 23.32 10.32
N TYR A 114 1.03 24.24 11.29
CA TYR A 114 -0.09 25.14 11.56
C TYR A 114 0.43 26.48 12.08
N ALA A 115 -0.09 27.58 11.54
CA ALA A 115 0.23 28.95 11.91
C ALA A 115 -0.98 29.62 12.60
N PRO A 116 -1.01 29.71 13.94
CA PRO A 116 -2.19 30.17 14.67
C PRO A 116 -2.65 31.59 14.33
N ALA A 117 -1.72 32.47 13.96
CA ALA A 117 -2.01 33.87 13.65
C ALA A 117 -2.80 34.03 12.33
N THR A 118 -2.64 33.10 11.39
CA THR A 118 -3.25 33.18 10.05
C THR A 118 -4.24 32.06 9.78
N GLY A 119 -4.28 31.02 10.62
CA GLY A 119 -5.08 29.82 10.39
C GLY A 119 -4.52 28.95 9.26
N ALA A 120 -3.33 29.26 8.73
CA ALA A 120 -2.72 28.47 7.66
C ALA A 120 -2.28 27.12 8.20
N MET A 121 -2.83 26.05 7.64
CA MET A 121 -2.54 24.68 8.03
C MET A 121 -2.11 23.87 6.82
N VAL A 122 -1.07 23.07 6.97
CA VAL A 122 -0.69 22.06 5.99
C VAL A 122 -0.90 20.70 6.62
N THR A 123 -1.54 19.82 5.86
CA THR A 123 -1.87 18.46 6.26
C THR A 123 -1.37 17.50 5.20
N GLN A 124 -0.84 16.36 5.62
CA GLN A 124 -0.58 15.26 4.71
C GLN A 124 -1.73 14.28 4.85
N VAL A 125 -2.43 14.03 3.74
CA VAL A 125 -3.61 13.16 3.71
C VAL A 125 -3.39 11.95 2.82
N GLY A 126 -4.09 10.86 3.14
CA GLY A 126 -4.04 9.59 2.42
C GLY A 126 -3.22 8.53 3.15
N SER A 127 -3.19 7.34 2.57
CA SER A 127 -2.33 6.24 3.03
C SER A 127 -1.80 5.48 1.84
N ALA A 128 -0.52 5.14 1.88
CA ALA A 128 0.12 4.27 0.91
C ALA A 128 0.24 2.87 1.50
N PHE A 129 -0.06 1.85 0.71
CA PHE A 129 0.29 0.47 1.03
C PHE A 129 1.25 -0.02 -0.02
N GLU A 130 2.29 -0.72 0.43
CA GLU A 130 3.27 -1.33 -0.44
C GLU A 130 3.45 -2.79 -0.03
N PHE A 131 3.32 -3.66 -1.02
CA PHE A 131 3.63 -5.07 -0.93
C PHE A 131 4.86 -5.36 -1.78
N GLU A 132 5.79 -6.13 -1.24
CA GLU A 132 7.04 -6.44 -1.91
C GLU A 132 7.32 -7.94 -1.92
N ILE A 133 7.90 -8.40 -3.02
CA ILE A 133 8.52 -9.72 -3.15
C ILE A 133 10.01 -9.51 -3.31
N ARG A 134 10.79 -10.06 -2.39
CA ARG A 134 12.24 -9.88 -2.27
C ARG A 134 12.96 -11.22 -2.43
N GLY A 135 14.17 -11.18 -2.98
CA GLY A 135 15.05 -12.34 -3.02
C GLY A 135 15.38 -12.79 -1.59
N ARG A 136 15.41 -14.10 -1.33
CA ARG A 136 15.82 -14.59 -0.01
C ARG A 136 17.28 -14.22 0.24
N HIS A 137 17.54 -13.44 1.28
CA HIS A 137 18.89 -13.01 1.66
C HIS A 137 19.82 -14.22 1.87
N HIS A 138 21.06 -14.10 1.39
CA HIS A 138 22.14 -15.05 1.66
C HIS A 138 22.80 -14.84 3.03
N HIS A 139 22.36 -13.85 3.81
CA HIS A 139 22.91 -13.56 5.13
C HIS A 139 21.92 -13.93 6.23
N GLU A 140 22.23 -15.04 6.89
CA GLU A 140 21.61 -15.50 8.12
C GLU A 140 21.75 -14.41 9.21
N GLY A 141 20.70 -13.66 9.50
CA GLY A 141 20.70 -12.77 10.66
C GLY A 141 19.82 -11.52 10.57
N TYR A 142 19.55 -11.02 9.36
CA TYR A 142 18.63 -9.90 9.17
C TYR A 142 17.29 -10.47 8.68
N GLY A 143 16.30 -10.44 9.57
CA GLY A 143 14.96 -10.97 9.32
C GLY A 143 14.37 -10.32 8.07
N GLY A 144 13.74 -11.14 7.22
CA GLY A 144 13.20 -10.74 5.91
C GLY A 144 12.00 -9.79 6.01
N GLY A 145 12.26 -8.58 6.49
CA GLY A 145 11.32 -7.52 6.80
C GLY A 145 12.00 -6.18 7.05
N TYR A 146 11.21 -5.11 7.03
CA TYR A 146 11.67 -3.75 7.34
C TYR A 146 12.37 -3.71 8.70
N GLY A 147 13.59 -3.19 8.74
CA GLY A 147 14.25 -2.89 10.00
C GLY A 147 13.59 -1.68 10.67
N PRO A 148 13.63 -1.55 12.00
CA PRO A 148 13.11 -0.39 12.73
C PRO A 148 13.80 0.93 12.37
N SER A 149 14.85 0.90 11.56
CA SER A 149 15.75 2.03 11.25
C SER A 149 15.63 2.55 9.82
N SER A 150 14.75 2.02 8.98
CA SER A 150 14.82 2.26 7.54
C SER A 150 13.42 2.35 6.95
N GLY A 151 13.11 3.50 6.32
CA GLY A 151 11.80 3.83 5.76
C GLY A 151 11.29 2.84 4.71
N ILE A 152 10.11 3.12 4.18
CA ILE A 152 9.43 2.30 3.17
C ILE A 152 10.40 1.89 2.05
N GLY A 153 10.43 0.59 1.73
CA GLY A 153 11.29 0.03 0.68
C GLY A 153 12.76 -0.14 1.05
N THR A 154 13.21 0.34 2.21
CA THR A 154 14.63 0.28 2.59
C THR A 154 14.92 -0.86 3.56
N ASP A 155 15.11 -2.07 3.03
CA ASP A 155 16.16 -2.92 3.60
C ASP A 155 17.45 -2.45 2.91
N ALA A 156 18.47 -2.09 3.69
CA ALA A 156 19.74 -1.60 3.16
C ALA A 156 20.47 -2.61 2.26
N CYS A 157 19.97 -3.84 2.17
CA CYS A 157 20.67 -4.95 1.52
C CYS A 157 20.27 -5.21 0.06
N GLU A 158 19.02 -4.97 -0.37
CA GLU A 158 18.59 -5.22 -1.77
C GLU A 158 17.23 -4.58 -2.09
N ALA A 159 17.06 -4.14 -3.35
CA ALA A 159 15.79 -3.61 -3.86
C ALA A 159 14.75 -4.73 -4.08
N PRO A 160 13.43 -4.43 -3.98
CA PRO A 160 12.39 -5.42 -4.26
C PRO A 160 12.45 -5.92 -5.70
N LEU A 161 12.20 -7.22 -5.90
CA LEU A 161 12.12 -7.83 -7.24
C LEU A 161 10.79 -7.51 -7.92
N ILE A 162 9.73 -7.47 -7.12
CA ILE A 162 8.39 -7.06 -7.51
C ILE A 162 7.86 -6.21 -6.36
N SER A 163 7.31 -5.05 -6.69
CA SER A 163 6.51 -4.24 -5.78
C SER A 163 5.10 -4.08 -6.34
N ALA A 164 4.14 -3.95 -5.43
CA ALA A 164 2.77 -3.60 -5.73
C ALA A 164 2.30 -2.55 -4.74
N GLN A 165 1.53 -1.59 -5.26
CA GLN A 165 0.97 -0.49 -4.49
C GLN A 165 -0.53 -0.42 -4.75
N LEU A 166 -1.27 0.31 -3.93
CA LEU A 166 -2.69 0.55 -4.19
C LEU A 166 -2.88 1.15 -5.60
N GLY A 167 -3.85 0.62 -6.36
CA GLY A 167 -4.08 1.00 -7.75
C GLY A 167 -3.09 0.38 -8.75
N SER A 168 -2.00 -0.22 -8.27
CA SER A 168 -0.98 -0.91 -9.06
C SER A 168 -0.61 -2.25 -8.43
N GLY A 169 -1.52 -3.21 -8.54
CA GLY A 169 -1.36 -4.58 -8.03
C GLY A 169 -1.85 -4.80 -6.59
N LEU A 170 -2.28 -3.75 -5.88
CA LEU A 170 -3.08 -3.87 -4.66
C LEU A 170 -4.46 -3.21 -4.83
N ILE A 171 -5.50 -3.86 -4.31
CA ILE A 171 -6.89 -3.38 -4.34
C ILE A 171 -7.51 -3.52 -2.95
N LEU A 172 -8.14 -2.46 -2.44
CA LEU A 172 -8.94 -2.54 -1.22
C LEU A 172 -10.29 -3.16 -1.57
N ILE A 173 -10.65 -4.29 -0.94
CA ILE A 173 -11.90 -5.00 -1.24
C ILE A 173 -12.97 -4.70 -0.19
N ASP A 174 -12.60 -4.67 1.10
CA ASP A 174 -13.53 -4.55 2.21
C ASP A 174 -12.80 -4.20 3.52
N LEU A 175 -13.52 -4.09 4.64
CA LEU A 175 -12.98 -3.89 5.99
C LEU A 175 -11.87 -4.89 6.31
N GLY A 176 -10.67 -4.37 6.55
CA GLY A 176 -9.47 -5.17 6.82
C GLY A 176 -9.05 -6.06 5.66
N ARG A 177 -9.52 -5.90 4.42
CA ARG A 177 -9.23 -6.83 3.31
C ARG A 177 -8.58 -6.16 2.12
N ILE A 178 -7.41 -6.66 1.76
CA ILE A 178 -6.64 -6.20 0.60
C ILE A 178 -6.43 -7.37 -0.36
N GLU A 179 -6.72 -7.16 -1.64
CA GLU A 179 -6.30 -8.04 -2.72
C GLU A 179 -4.90 -7.68 -3.17
N ILE A 180 -4.04 -8.69 -3.25
CA ILE A 180 -2.79 -8.67 -3.96
C ILE A 180 -3.03 -9.31 -5.32
N ARG A 181 -2.80 -8.55 -6.39
CA ARG A 181 -2.90 -8.97 -7.77
C ARG A 181 -1.61 -8.68 -8.53
N ILE A 182 -0.75 -9.69 -8.67
CA ILE A 182 0.46 -9.59 -9.50
C ILE A 182 0.24 -10.36 -10.80
N PRO A 183 0.28 -9.70 -11.97
CA PRO A 183 0.09 -10.36 -13.25
C PRO A 183 1.12 -11.46 -13.51
N ALA A 184 0.74 -12.51 -14.24
CA ALA A 184 1.59 -13.62 -14.62
C ALA A 184 2.88 -13.15 -15.33
N ALA A 185 2.80 -12.11 -16.16
CA ALA A 185 3.96 -11.51 -16.82
C ALA A 185 5.01 -10.97 -15.83
N THR A 186 4.56 -10.46 -14.69
CA THR A 186 5.42 -9.99 -13.60
C THR A 186 5.91 -11.17 -12.76
N MET A 187 5.03 -12.13 -12.44
CA MET A 187 5.38 -13.37 -11.73
C MET A 187 6.43 -14.21 -12.49
N ALA A 188 6.42 -14.20 -13.82
CA ALA A 188 7.37 -14.93 -14.66
C ALA A 188 8.85 -14.51 -14.45
N LYS A 189 9.10 -13.35 -13.82
CA LYS A 189 10.44 -12.92 -13.40
C LYS A 189 11.00 -13.79 -12.28
N LEU A 190 10.13 -14.41 -11.49
CA LEU A 190 10.50 -15.28 -10.38
C LEU A 190 10.88 -16.68 -10.91
N ARG A 191 11.80 -17.34 -10.19
CA ARG A 191 12.29 -18.69 -10.46
C ARG A 191 11.77 -19.64 -9.40
N HIS A 192 11.98 -20.94 -9.60
CA HIS A 192 11.66 -21.94 -8.59
C HIS A 192 12.51 -21.75 -7.33
N ARG A 193 11.93 -21.11 -6.30
CA ARG A 193 12.55 -20.75 -5.03
C ARG A 193 11.46 -20.21 -4.08
N THR A 194 11.73 -20.20 -2.77
CA THR A 194 10.96 -19.43 -1.80
C THR A 194 11.48 -18.00 -1.68
N TYR A 195 10.57 -17.04 -1.89
CA TYR A 195 10.83 -15.61 -1.77
C TYR A 195 10.37 -15.07 -0.42
N ASP A 196 10.98 -13.97 0.00
CA ASP A 196 10.54 -13.21 1.15
C ASP A 196 9.49 -12.20 0.68
N ILE A 197 8.46 -12.00 1.48
CA ILE A 197 7.42 -11.02 1.21
C ILE A 197 7.21 -10.14 2.42
N ALA A 198 6.83 -8.90 2.18
CA ALA A 198 6.45 -7.98 3.23
C ALA A 198 5.35 -7.05 2.74
N MET A 199 4.59 -6.52 3.68
CA MET A 199 3.67 -5.43 3.42
C MET A 199 3.83 -4.36 4.48
N ALA A 200 3.84 -3.11 4.03
CA ALA A 200 3.83 -1.93 4.88
C ALA A 200 2.67 -1.00 4.51
N ALA A 201 2.26 -0.21 5.49
CA ALA A 201 1.39 0.94 5.31
C ALA A 201 2.12 2.21 5.77
N TYR A 202 1.84 3.32 5.13
CA TYR A 202 2.35 4.63 5.48
C TYR A 202 1.26 5.67 5.36
N ASP A 203 1.19 6.58 6.32
CA ASP A 203 0.18 7.64 6.40
C ASP A 203 0.78 9.05 6.33
N GLY A 204 2.07 9.15 5.99
CA GLY A 204 2.79 10.42 5.91
C GLY A 204 3.54 10.81 7.17
N TYR A 205 3.19 10.23 8.32
CA TYR A 205 3.86 10.50 9.58
C TYR A 205 4.52 9.23 10.15
N ASP A 206 3.84 8.10 10.01
CA ASP A 206 4.22 6.82 10.61
C ASP A 206 4.22 5.70 9.56
N SER A 207 5.27 4.89 9.58
CA SER A 207 5.43 3.72 8.71
C SER A 207 5.23 2.47 9.53
N ARG A 208 4.25 1.66 9.15
CA ARG A 208 3.90 0.43 9.88
C ARG A 208 4.12 -0.78 9.01
N GLN A 209 4.88 -1.73 9.52
CA GLN A 209 4.98 -3.05 8.93
C GLN A 209 3.76 -3.88 9.29
N LEU A 210 2.97 -4.24 8.28
CA LEU A 210 1.75 -5.01 8.46
C LEU A 210 2.05 -6.50 8.58
N PHE A 211 2.92 -7.05 7.73
CA PHE A 211 3.40 -8.42 7.89
C PHE A 211 4.72 -8.67 7.18
N ILE A 212 5.36 -9.77 7.56
CA ILE A 212 6.43 -10.45 6.81
C ILE A 212 6.01 -11.87 6.55
N GLY A 213 6.53 -12.45 5.48
CA GLY A 213 6.12 -13.80 5.09
C GLY A 213 7.07 -14.47 4.12
N LYS A 214 6.64 -15.64 3.68
CA LYS A 214 7.31 -16.47 2.68
C LYS A 214 6.35 -16.81 1.56
N LEU A 215 6.81 -16.67 0.32
CA LEU A 215 6.09 -17.06 -0.89
C LEU A 215 6.87 -18.18 -1.62
N PRO A 216 6.46 -19.45 -1.49
CA PRO A 216 7.07 -20.53 -2.24
C PRO A 216 6.60 -20.52 -3.71
N VAL A 217 7.54 -20.30 -4.63
CA VAL A 217 7.26 -20.26 -6.08
C VAL A 217 7.78 -21.53 -6.77
N PHE A 218 6.94 -22.11 -7.65
CA PHE A 218 7.34 -23.22 -8.51
C PHE A 218 7.10 -22.95 -9.99
N GLY A 219 7.95 -23.56 -10.80
CA GLY A 219 8.07 -23.26 -12.22
C GLY A 219 9.36 -22.48 -12.51
N GLY A 220 10.22 -23.07 -13.34
CA GLY A 220 11.41 -22.41 -13.88
C GLY A 220 11.07 -21.74 -15.20
N GLY A 221 11.75 -20.62 -15.50
CA GLY A 221 11.50 -19.76 -16.65
C GLY A 221 11.27 -20.51 -17.95
N THR A 222 10.49 -19.92 -18.86
CA THR A 222 10.36 -20.42 -20.23
C THR A 222 11.75 -20.51 -20.86
N ARG A 223 12.37 -21.69 -20.82
CA ARG A 223 13.28 -22.03 -21.90
C ARG A 223 12.38 -22.13 -23.11
N LEU A 224 12.60 -21.28 -24.11
CA LEU A 224 12.23 -21.61 -25.47
C LEU A 224 12.91 -22.94 -25.75
N MET A 225 12.21 -24.06 -25.51
CA MET A 225 12.63 -25.30 -26.10
C MET A 225 12.46 -25.08 -27.60
N PRO A 226 13.51 -25.29 -28.41
CA PRO A 226 13.31 -25.35 -29.85
C PRO A 226 12.14 -26.30 -30.08
N LEU A 227 11.16 -25.89 -30.88
CA LEU A 227 10.08 -26.77 -31.29
C LEU A 227 10.74 -28.06 -31.78
N GLN A 228 10.43 -29.19 -31.15
CA GLN A 228 10.98 -30.47 -31.57
C GLN A 228 10.62 -30.62 -33.03
N THR A 229 11.62 -30.55 -33.91
CA THR A 229 11.40 -30.68 -35.34
C THR A 229 10.78 -32.05 -35.52
N PRO A 230 9.57 -32.17 -36.11
CA PRO A 230 8.90 -33.44 -36.20
C PRO A 230 9.85 -34.43 -36.87
N ASN A 231 10.18 -35.51 -36.16
CA ASN A 231 10.96 -36.58 -36.74
C ASN A 231 10.11 -37.16 -37.89
N PRO A 232 10.55 -37.08 -39.16
CA PRO A 232 9.73 -37.52 -40.28
C PRO A 232 9.34 -39.01 -40.20
N SER A 233 10.00 -39.79 -39.34
CA SER A 233 9.68 -41.19 -39.08
C SER A 233 8.73 -41.45 -37.90
N ASN A 234 8.39 -40.44 -37.08
CA ASN A 234 7.35 -40.56 -36.04
C ASN A 234 6.60 -39.22 -35.87
N PRO A 235 5.65 -38.91 -36.77
CA PRO A 235 4.91 -37.65 -36.75
C PRO A 235 3.97 -37.50 -35.54
N TYR A 236 3.77 -38.56 -34.74
CA TYR A 236 2.81 -38.57 -33.63
C TYR A 236 3.44 -38.75 -32.24
N GLY A 237 4.76 -38.97 -32.13
CA GLY A 237 5.47 -38.95 -30.85
C GLY A 237 4.92 -39.90 -29.79
N LEU A 238 4.36 -41.04 -30.18
CA LEU A 238 3.96 -42.11 -29.27
C LEU A 238 5.14 -43.06 -29.02
N PRO A 239 5.27 -43.62 -27.80
CA PRO A 239 6.36 -44.53 -27.41
C PRO A 239 6.38 -45.84 -28.20
#